data_AF-A0A496XX58-F1
#
_entry.id   AF-A0A496XX58-F1
#
_cell.length_a   1.000
_cell.length_b   1.000
_cell.length_c   1.000
_cell.angle_alpha   90.00
_cell.angle_beta   90.00
_cell.angle_gamma   90.00
#
_symmetry.space_group_name_H-M   'P 1'
#
loop_
_entity.id
_entity.type
_entity.pdbx_description
1 polymer ?
#
loop_
_entity_poly.entity_id
_entity_poly.type
_entity_poly.pdbx_seq_one_letter_code
_entity_poly.pdbx_strand_id
1 'polypeptide(L)' 'MGCHGAKGEKVALGKSKIIKDMSEADIVKAMIGYKDGSYGGAMKGVMAGQVKKLNTAEMQALAKHIKTLK' A
#
# COMPACT_ATOMS: atom_id res chain seq x y z
N MET A 1 7.53 -2.39 -7.92
CA MET A 1 8.36 -1.16 -7.90
C MET A 1 7.90 -0.07 -8.90
N GLY A 2 6.85 -0.27 -9.71
CA GLY A 2 6.50 0.67 -10.80
C GLY A 2 5.94 2.04 -10.37
N CYS A 3 5.14 2.13 -9.31
CA CYS A 3 4.52 3.40 -8.88
C CYS A 3 5.14 4.00 -7.62
N HIS A 4 5.55 3.18 -6.66
CA HIS A 4 6.03 3.62 -5.34
C HIS A 4 7.57 3.68 -5.24
N GLY A 5 8.29 3.43 -6.32
CA GLY A 5 9.75 3.30 -6.30
C GLY A 5 10.21 1.90 -5.89
N ALA A 6 11.53 1.73 -5.84
CA ALA A 6 12.13 0.44 -5.49
C ALA A 6 11.96 0.11 -4.00
N LYS A 7 11.96 1.15 -3.17
CA LYS A 7 11.98 1.09 -1.72
C LYS A 7 10.72 1.68 -1.10
N GLY A 8 9.72 2.04 -1.90
CA GLY A 8 8.53 2.70 -1.39
C GLY A 8 8.74 4.20 -1.09
N GLU A 9 9.80 4.78 -1.63
CA GLU A 9 10.27 6.15 -1.40
C GLU A 9 9.56 7.21 -2.24
N LYS A 10 8.76 6.81 -3.22
CA LYS A 10 8.10 7.74 -4.13
C LYS A 10 6.63 7.96 -3.75
N VAL A 11 6.20 9.21 -3.91
CA VAL A 11 4.79 9.61 -3.96
C VAL A 11 4.22 9.09 -5.28
N ALA A 12 3.50 7.98 -5.24
CA ALA A 12 2.89 7.39 -6.42
C ALA A 12 1.86 8.36 -7.02
N LEU A 13 2.04 8.64 -8.32
CA LEU A 13 1.20 9.53 -9.12
C LEU A 13 1.01 10.94 -8.51
N GLY A 14 1.92 11.38 -7.63
CA GLY A 14 1.78 12.66 -6.92
C GLY A 14 0.67 12.70 -5.87
N LYS A 15 0.00 11.57 -5.56
CA LYS A 15 -1.17 11.52 -4.66
C LYS A 15 -1.05 10.56 -3.48
N SER A 16 -0.13 9.59 -3.52
CA SER A 16 0.03 8.65 -2.40
C SER A 16 0.87 9.23 -1.26
N LYS A 17 0.79 8.62 -0.08
CA LYS A 17 1.83 8.80 0.94
C LYS A 17 3.12 8.09 0.51
N ILE A 18 4.24 8.47 1.11
CA ILE A 18 5.50 7.73 1.00
C ILE A 18 5.40 6.48 1.88
N ILE A 19 5.35 5.30 1.27
CA ILE A 19 5.01 4.06 1.99
C ILE A 19 6.15 3.56 2.89
N LYS A 20 7.42 3.90 2.59
CA LYS A 20 8.55 3.53 3.47
C LYS A 20 8.48 4.17 4.85
N ASP A 21 7.89 5.37 4.94
CA ASP A 21 7.81 6.16 6.16
C ASP A 21 6.60 5.76 7.02
N MET A 22 5.68 4.96 6.47
CA MET A 22 4.53 4.42 7.19
C MET A 22 4.95 3.30 8.15
N SER A 23 4.17 3.12 9.21
CA SER A 23 4.27 1.93 10.05
C SER A 23 3.71 0.71 9.32
N GLU A 24 4.14 -0.49 9.72
CA GLU A 24 3.59 -1.75 9.18
C GLU A 24 2.06 -1.79 9.37
N ALA A 25 1.57 -1.38 10.54
CA ALA A 25 0.15 -1.33 10.87
C ALA A 25 -0.62 -0.38 9.94
N ASP A 26 -0.07 0.80 9.65
CA ASP A 26 -0.69 1.75 8.73
C ASP A 26 -0.74 1.22 7.29
N ILE A 27 0.30 0.49 6.85
CA ILE A 27 0.34 -0.13 5.53
C ILE A 27 -0.75 -1.20 5.42
N VAL A 28 -0.88 -2.08 6.42
CA VAL A 28 -1.95 -3.09 6.47
C VAL A 28 -3.33 -2.43 6.49
N LYS A 29 -3.53 -1.43 7.34
CA LYS A 29 -4.80 -0.69 7.44
C LYS A 29 -5.18 -0.03 6.11
N ALA A 30 -4.20 0.57 5.42
CA ALA A 30 -4.41 1.13 4.09
C ALA A 30 -4.81 0.07 3.06
N MET A 31 -4.15 -1.10 3.05
CA MET A 31 -4.49 -2.20 2.13
C MET A 31 -5.90 -2.75 2.36
N ILE A 32 -6.31 -2.92 3.62
CA ILE A 32 -7.68 -3.30 3.98
C ILE A 32 -8.65 -2.23 3.49
N GLY A 33 -8.38 -0.96 3.77
CA GLY A 33 -9.21 0.15 3.34
C GLY A 33 -9.31 0.31 1.81
N TYR A 34 -8.25 -0.03 1.07
CA TYR A 34 -8.30 -0.06 -0.39
C TYR A 34 -9.17 -1.22 -0.91
N LYS A 35 -9.17 -2.34 -0.18
CA LYS A 35 -9.95 -3.53 -0.54
C LYS A 35 -11.45 -3.35 -0.26
N ASP A 36 -11.80 -2.76 0.88
CA ASP A 36 -13.19 -2.48 1.25
C ASP A 36 -13.73 -1.16 0.65
N GLY A 37 -12.84 -0.32 0.11
CA GLY A 37 -13.19 0.93 -0.56
C GLY A 37 -13.36 2.13 0.37
N SER A 38 -13.03 2.00 1.66
CA SER A 38 -13.03 3.08 2.68
C SER A 38 -11.80 3.99 2.60
N TYR A 39 -10.74 3.59 1.91
CA TYR A 39 -9.49 4.35 1.79
C TYR A 39 -9.10 4.63 0.32
N GLY A 40 -8.34 5.70 0.09
CA GLY A 40 -7.72 6.00 -1.21
C GLY A 40 -8.36 7.10 -2.06
N GLY A 41 -9.48 7.68 -1.63
CA GLY A 41 -10.14 8.80 -2.31
C GLY A 41 -10.43 8.53 -3.79
N ALA A 42 -10.26 9.57 -4.63
CA ALA A 42 -10.56 9.51 -6.07
C ALA A 42 -9.72 8.48 -6.86
N MET A 43 -8.55 8.08 -6.35
CA MET A 43 -7.66 7.09 -6.99
C MET A 43 -7.68 5.71 -6.30
N LYS A 44 -8.65 5.45 -5.41
CA LYS A 44 -8.74 4.17 -4.70
C LYS A 44 -8.79 2.95 -5.62
N GLY A 45 -9.42 3.09 -6.80
CA GLY A 45 -9.54 2.01 -7.78
C GLY A 45 -8.20 1.43 -8.26
N VAL A 46 -7.15 2.26 -8.30
CA VAL A 46 -5.81 1.83 -8.72
C VAL A 46 -5.24 0.80 -7.74
N MET A 47 -5.29 1.11 -6.45
CA MET A 47 -4.79 0.20 -5.40
C MET A 47 -5.78 -0.92 -5.08
N ALA A 48 -7.09 -0.67 -5.18
CA ALA A 48 -8.12 -1.69 -5.02
C ALA A 48 -7.86 -2.90 -5.94
N GLY A 49 -7.48 -2.67 -7.20
CA GLY A 49 -7.12 -3.76 -8.12
C GLY A 49 -5.93 -4.60 -7.66
N GLN A 50 -4.93 -3.97 -7.01
CA GLN A 50 -3.74 -4.66 -6.50
C GLN A 50 -4.05 -5.48 -5.24
N VAL A 51 -4.89 -4.95 -4.35
CA VAL A 51 -5.19 -5.60 -3.06
C VAL A 51 -6.39 -6.56 -3.12
N LYS A 52 -7.19 -6.54 -4.20
CA LYS A 52 -8.44 -7.31 -4.32
C LYS A 52 -8.25 -8.80 -4.04
N LYS A 53 -7.15 -9.38 -4.52
CA LYS A 53 -6.85 -10.82 -4.39
C LYS A 53 -6.12 -11.19 -3.10
N LEU A 54 -5.67 -10.23 -2.32
CA LEU A 54 -4.89 -10.47 -1.11
C LEU A 54 -5.80 -10.79 0.08
N ASN A 55 -5.41 -11.75 0.90
CA ASN A 55 -5.96 -11.96 2.23
C ASN A 55 -5.16 -11.17 3.30
N THR A 56 -5.66 -11.15 4.54
CA THR A 56 -5.03 -10.40 5.64
C THR A 56 -3.60 -10.85 5.94
N ALA A 57 -3.30 -12.15 5.85
CA ALA A 57 -1.97 -12.68 6.09
C ALA A 57 -0.98 -12.25 5.00
N GLU A 58 -1.40 -12.28 3.73
CA GLU A 58 -0.60 -11.79 2.60
C GLU A 58 -0.35 -10.27 2.72
N MET A 59 -1.36 -9.52 3.14
CA MET A 59 -1.22 -8.08 3.43
C MET A 59 -0.18 -7.82 4.54
N GLN A 60 -0.22 -8.58 5.63
CA GLN A 60 0.79 -8.47 6.70
C GLN A 60 2.19 -8.83 6.19
N ALA A 61 2.33 -9.91 5.42
CA ALA A 61 3.60 -10.32 4.83
C ALA A 61 4.18 -9.24 3.90
N LEU A 62 3.34 -8.61 3.07
CA LEU A 62 3.73 -7.50 2.20
C LEU A 62 4.13 -6.26 3.00
N ALA A 63 3.39 -5.92 4.05
CA ALA A 63 3.74 -4.78 4.91
C ALA A 63 5.11 -4.98 5.57
N LYS A 64 5.37 -6.19 6.09
CA LYS A 64 6.70 -6.57 6.62
C LYS A 64 7.78 -6.45 5.56
N HIS A 65 7.54 -7.00 4.37
CA HIS A 65 8.50 -6.91 3.26
C HIS A 65 8.80 -5.47 2.88
N ILE A 66 7.79 -4.59 2.80
CA ILE A 66 8.01 -3.16 2.50
C ILE A 66 8.95 -2.52 3.54
N LYS A 67 8.86 -2.88 4.82
CA LYS A 67 9.75 -2.37 5.86
C LYS A 67 11.18 -2.90 5.77
N THR A 68 11.44 -3.99 5.06
CA THR A 68 12.80 -4.49 4.83
C THR A 68 13.47 -3.86 3.61
N LEU A 69 12.72 -3.15 2.76
CA LEU A 69 13.27 -2.42 1.61
C LEU A 69 14.04 -1.18 2.12
N LYS A 70 15.37 -1.25 2.07
CA LYS A 70 16.30 -0.15 2.43
C LYS A 70 16.70 0.64 1.23
#